data_AF-S8BX73-F1
#
_entry.id   AF-S8BX73-F1
#
_cell.length_a   1.000
_cell.length_b   1.000
_cell.length_c   1.000
_cell.angle_alpha   90.00
_cell.angle_beta   90.00
_cell.angle_gamma   90.00
#
_symmetry.space_group_name_H-M   'P 1'
#
loop_
_entity.id
_entity.type
_entity.pdbx_description
1 polymer ?
#
loop_
_entity_poly.entity_id
_entity_poly.type
_entity_poly.pdbx_seq_one_letter_code
_entity_poly.pdbx_strand_id
1 'polypeptide(L)'
;MMGRILPLLLLCCLLLTPATFFCHADGNYEVVGTGKCVDCQKNNFKTNQAFSGLHVTIECKVRDGEVRRVAAGELDEEGKFRVWLPKEVVEEEEKKLKHDCYAQLHSAGAKPCPGSVDAGKIVFKSEKTFGPAKNLEFSAPLCASKFFWSYF
;
A
#
# COMPACT_ATOMS: atom_id res chain seq x y z
N MET A 1 49.72 27.13 -16.96
CA MET A 1 48.24 27.13 -16.96
C MET A 1 47.76 25.81 -17.55
N MET A 2 46.64 25.31 -17.05
CA MET A 2 45.97 24.04 -17.37
C MET A 2 46.68 22.75 -16.92
N GLY A 3 46.04 22.06 -15.97
CA GLY A 3 46.24 20.62 -15.81
C GLY A 3 45.84 20.06 -14.46
N ARG A 4 44.68 19.39 -14.44
CA ARG A 4 44.30 18.29 -13.53
C ARG A 4 43.67 18.65 -12.17
N ILE A 5 42.41 19.08 -12.22
CA ILE A 5 41.46 19.05 -11.07
C ILE A 5 40.31 18.04 -11.35
N LEU A 6 40.46 17.16 -12.33
CA LEU A 6 39.33 16.34 -12.84
C LEU A 6 39.14 14.91 -12.30
N PRO A 7 39.92 14.31 -11.36
CA PRO A 7 39.57 12.96 -10.91
C PRO A 7 38.71 12.93 -9.64
N LEU A 8 38.66 14.00 -8.82
CA LEU A 8 38.00 13.94 -7.51
C LEU A 8 36.48 14.13 -7.57
N LEU A 9 35.97 14.87 -8.55
CA LEU A 9 34.53 15.09 -8.74
C LEU A 9 33.80 13.91 -9.39
N LEU A 10 34.53 13.03 -10.09
CA LEU A 10 33.94 11.82 -10.70
C LEU A 10 33.74 10.67 -9.71
N LEU A 11 34.42 10.68 -8.55
CA LEU A 11 34.29 9.61 -7.55
C LEU A 11 33.06 9.80 -6.63
N CYS A 12 32.51 11.01 -6.52
CA CYS A 12 31.40 11.29 -5.61
C CYS A 12 30.02 10.98 -6.21
N CYS A 13 29.90 10.87 -7.54
CA CYS A 13 28.64 10.53 -8.21
C CYS A 13 28.27 9.04 -8.17
N LEU A 14 29.21 8.16 -7.81
CA LEU A 14 28.98 6.72 -7.73
C LEU A 14 28.34 6.24 -6.42
N LEU A 15 28.16 7.13 -5.44
CA LEU A 15 27.59 6.78 -4.12
C LEU A 15 26.10 7.13 -3.97
N LEU A 16 25.46 7.67 -5.01
CA LEU A 16 24.02 7.93 -5.07
C LEU A 16 23.32 6.81 -5.85
N THR A 17 23.57 5.55 -5.51
CA THR A 17 22.56 4.54 -5.79
C THR A 17 21.45 4.75 -4.75
N PRO A 18 20.21 5.07 -5.14
CA PRO A 18 19.12 4.94 -4.20
C PRO A 18 19.14 3.47 -3.80
N ALA A 19 19.49 3.19 -2.54
CA ALA A 19 19.28 1.89 -1.94
C ALA A 19 17.76 1.69 -1.94
N THR A 20 17.23 1.24 -3.08
CA THR A 20 15.92 0.65 -3.14
C THR A 20 16.07 -0.65 -2.36
N PHE A 21 15.88 -0.54 -1.04
CA PHE A 21 15.50 -1.65 -0.20
C PHE A 21 14.13 -2.12 -0.70
N PHE A 22 14.09 -2.74 -1.87
CA PHE A 22 13.09 -3.73 -2.17
C PHE A 22 13.44 -4.90 -1.26
N CYS A 23 12.96 -4.83 -0.02
CA CYS A 23 12.77 -6.02 0.78
C CYS A 23 11.85 -6.91 -0.05
N HIS A 24 12.44 -7.85 -0.79
CA HIS A 24 11.73 -9.03 -1.24
C HIS A 24 11.29 -9.72 0.03
N ALA A 25 10.06 -9.44 0.45
CA ALA A 25 9.38 -10.33 1.37
C ALA A 25 9.31 -11.66 0.61
N ASP A 26 10.11 -12.64 1.05
CA ASP A 26 9.95 -14.05 0.73
C ASP A 26 8.63 -14.53 1.38
N GLY A 27 7.53 -13.86 1.05
CA GLY A 27 6.24 -14.02 1.67
C GLY A 27 5.57 -15.20 1.00
N ASN A 28 5.37 -16.28 1.73
CA ASN A 28 4.54 -17.37 1.24
C ASN A 28 3.07 -16.93 1.13
N TYR A 29 2.66 -15.97 1.96
CA TYR A 29 1.28 -15.51 2.07
C TYR A 29 1.09 -14.09 1.57
N GLU A 30 -0.08 -13.84 1.00
CA GLU A 30 -0.45 -12.55 0.45
C GLU A 30 -1.82 -12.08 0.90
N VAL A 31 -2.03 -10.77 0.83
CA VAL A 31 -3.34 -10.13 0.94
C VAL A 31 -3.75 -9.65 -0.44
N VAL A 32 -4.91 -10.13 -0.91
CA VAL A 32 -5.54 -9.68 -2.14
C VAL A 32 -6.86 -9.01 -1.80
N GLY A 33 -7.11 -7.84 -2.38
CA GLY A 33 -8.35 -7.09 -2.15
C GLY A 33 -8.61 -6.05 -3.23
N THR A 34 -9.72 -5.33 -3.07
CA THR A 34 -10.17 -4.31 -4.02
C THR A 34 -10.64 -3.06 -3.27
N GLY A 35 -10.16 -1.90 -3.70
CA GLY A 35 -10.70 -0.60 -3.35
C GLY A 35 -11.94 -0.28 -4.20
N LYS A 36 -12.99 0.23 -3.59
CA LYS A 36 -14.24 0.57 -4.27
C LYS A 36 -14.57 2.03 -4.05
N CYS A 37 -14.54 2.81 -5.12
CA CYS A 37 -15.00 4.19 -5.06
C CYS A 37 -16.54 4.22 -5.01
N VAL A 38 -17.12 4.74 -3.94
CA VAL A 38 -18.60 4.73 -3.77
C VAL A 38 -19.29 5.96 -4.35
N ASP A 39 -18.54 7.01 -4.68
CA ASP A 39 -19.07 8.30 -5.09
C ASP A 39 -18.36 8.89 -6.33
N CYS A 40 -17.55 8.09 -7.04
CA CYS A 40 -16.83 8.54 -8.23
C CYS A 40 -17.77 9.07 -9.30
N GLN A 41 -18.81 8.32 -9.66
CA GLN A 41 -19.79 8.73 -10.67
C GLN A 41 -20.50 10.03 -10.25
N LYS A 42 -20.89 10.13 -8.97
CA LYS A 42 -21.57 11.32 -8.43
C LYS A 42 -20.68 12.57 -8.49
N ASN A 43 -19.38 12.40 -8.30
CA ASN A 43 -18.41 13.49 -8.29
C ASN A 43 -17.64 13.65 -9.63
N ASN A 44 -18.11 13.01 -10.71
CA ASN A 44 -17.49 13.07 -12.04
C ASN A 44 -16.02 12.60 -12.10
N PHE A 45 -15.61 11.71 -11.20
CA PHE A 45 -14.31 11.05 -11.28
C PHE A 45 -14.38 9.85 -12.21
N LYS A 46 -13.38 9.71 -13.08
CA LYS A 46 -13.12 8.42 -13.73
C LYS A 46 -12.58 7.46 -12.69
N THR A 47 -13.09 6.23 -12.68
CA THR A 47 -12.76 5.21 -11.67
C THR A 47 -11.26 4.94 -11.58
N ASN A 48 -10.57 4.78 -12.72
CA ASN A 48 -9.11 4.58 -12.74
C ASN A 48 -8.33 5.78 -12.18
N GLN A 49 -8.78 7.01 -12.46
CA GLN A 49 -8.16 8.21 -11.91
C GLN A 49 -8.34 8.31 -10.39
N ALA A 50 -9.46 7.81 -9.86
CA ALA A 50 -9.72 7.83 -8.43
C ALA A 50 -8.81 6.87 -7.65
N PHE A 51 -8.35 5.79 -8.27
CA PHE A 51 -7.38 4.87 -7.68
C PHE A 51 -5.93 5.35 -7.81
N SER A 52 -5.65 6.27 -8.74
CA SER A 52 -4.31 6.75 -9.02
C SER A 52 -3.65 7.36 -7.76
N GLY A 53 -2.48 6.81 -7.41
CA GLY A 53 -1.71 7.23 -6.24
C GLY A 53 -2.27 6.75 -4.89
N LEU A 54 -3.36 5.99 -4.88
CA LEU A 54 -3.79 5.29 -3.68
C LEU A 54 -2.87 4.12 -3.40
N HIS A 55 -2.59 3.90 -2.13
CA HIS A 55 -1.89 2.72 -1.65
C HIS A 55 -2.63 2.13 -0.45
N VAL A 56 -2.42 0.85 -0.21
CA VAL A 56 -2.95 0.12 0.93
C VAL A 56 -1.81 -0.21 1.88
N THR A 57 -2.12 -0.19 3.17
CA THR A 57 -1.23 -0.68 4.21
C THR A 57 -1.94 -1.75 5.01
N ILE A 58 -1.20 -2.79 5.38
CA ILE A 58 -1.67 -3.84 6.28
C ILE A 58 -1.16 -3.50 7.67
N GLU A 59 -2.07 -3.26 8.59
CA GLU A 59 -1.81 -2.83 9.96
C GLU A 59 -2.32 -3.88 10.94
N CYS A 60 -1.45 -4.38 11.80
CA CYS A 60 -1.78 -5.44 12.76
C CYS A 60 -1.70 -4.92 14.19
N LYS A 61 -2.70 -5.28 15.01
CA LYS A 61 -2.73 -5.03 16.45
C LYS A 61 -1.84 -6.03 17.18
N VAL A 62 -0.64 -5.62 17.54
CA VAL A 62 0.29 -6.48 18.30
C VAL A 62 -0.16 -6.62 19.76
N ARG A 63 0.45 -7.54 20.51
CA ARG A 63 0.02 -7.91 21.88
C ARG A 63 -0.08 -6.73 22.86
N ASP A 64 0.68 -5.67 22.64
CA ASP A 64 0.70 -4.48 23.50
C ASP A 64 -0.38 -3.43 23.12
N GLY A 65 -1.30 -3.78 22.20
CA GLY A 65 -2.34 -2.88 21.69
C GLY A 65 -1.84 -1.86 20.67
N GLU A 66 -0.53 -1.79 20.43
CA GLU A 66 0.08 -0.99 19.38
C GLU A 66 -0.36 -1.50 18.00
N VAL A 67 -0.64 -0.57 17.09
CA VAL A 67 -0.94 -0.87 15.69
C VAL A 67 0.33 -0.68 14.88
N ARG A 68 0.84 -1.75 14.29
CA ARG A 68 2.04 -1.72 13.46
C ARG A 68 1.70 -1.98 12.01
N ARG A 69 2.25 -1.14 11.11
CA ARG A 69 2.27 -1.42 9.67
C ARG A 69 3.25 -2.54 9.36
N VAL A 70 2.76 -3.63 8.78
CA VAL A 70 3.56 -4.83 8.48
C VAL A 70 3.80 -5.02 7.00
N ALA A 71 2.95 -4.44 6.15
CA ALA A 71 3.11 -4.47 4.71
C ALA A 71 2.40 -3.29 4.05
N ALA A 72 2.77 -2.98 2.80
CA ALA A 72 2.14 -1.95 1.99
C ALA A 72 2.20 -2.34 0.51
N GLY A 73 1.29 -1.81 -0.29
CA GLY A 73 1.30 -1.95 -1.73
C GLY A 73 0.37 -0.97 -2.41
N GLU A 74 0.43 -0.90 -3.73
CA GLU A 74 -0.34 0.01 -4.54
C GLU A 74 -1.61 -0.66 -5.10
N LEU A 75 -2.57 0.17 -5.51
CA LEU A 75 -3.74 -0.29 -6.25
C LEU A 75 -3.46 -0.16 -7.75
N ASP A 76 -3.92 -1.14 -8.53
CA ASP A 76 -3.91 -1.08 -9.99
C ASP A 76 -5.04 -0.19 -10.54
N GLU A 77 -5.12 -0.08 -11.87
CA GLU A 77 -6.12 0.76 -12.55
C GLU A 77 -7.57 0.27 -12.34
N GLU A 78 -7.75 -1.00 -11.96
CA GLU A 78 -9.04 -1.58 -11.57
C GLU A 78 -9.30 -1.47 -10.06
N GLY A 79 -8.38 -0.89 -9.30
CA GLY A 79 -8.47 -0.72 -7.86
C GLY A 79 -8.14 -1.98 -7.07
N LYS A 80 -7.54 -3.00 -7.67
CA LYS A 80 -7.10 -4.22 -6.97
C LYS A 80 -5.70 -4.04 -6.41
N PHE A 81 -5.40 -4.75 -5.35
CA PHE A 81 -4.07 -4.77 -4.76
C PHE A 81 -3.66 -6.19 -4.38
N ARG A 82 -2.35 -6.42 -4.38
CA ARG A 82 -1.69 -7.63 -3.89
C ARG A 82 -0.52 -7.21 -3.02
N VAL A 83 -0.46 -7.71 -1.79
CA VAL A 83 0.59 -7.37 -0.83
C VAL A 83 1.11 -8.64 -0.17
N TRP A 84 2.42 -8.84 -0.20
CA TRP A 84 3.06 -9.96 0.48
C TRP A 84 3.18 -9.70 1.98
N LEU A 85 2.84 -10.70 2.79
CA LEU A 85 2.96 -10.63 4.24
C LEU A 85 4.33 -11.15 4.70
N PRO A 86 4.94 -10.50 5.70
CA PRO A 86 6.10 -11.07 6.38
C PRO A 86 5.73 -12.38 7.09
N LYS A 87 6.65 -13.34 7.14
CA LYS A 87 6.39 -14.66 7.79
C LYS A 87 6.06 -14.49 9.26
N GLU A 88 6.61 -13.46 9.91
CA GLU A 88 6.42 -13.20 11.33
C GLU A 88 4.97 -12.92 11.72
N VAL A 89 4.10 -12.47 10.80
CA VAL A 89 2.68 -12.15 11.11
C VAL A 89 1.72 -13.30 10.83
N VAL A 90 2.19 -14.37 10.19
CA VAL A 90 1.39 -15.54 9.83
C VAL A 90 1.77 -16.73 10.72
N GLU A 91 0.76 -17.44 11.21
CA GLU A 91 0.90 -18.72 11.88
C GLU A 91 0.70 -19.82 10.84
N GLU A 92 1.81 -20.31 10.27
CA GLU A 92 1.79 -21.18 9.09
C GLU A 92 1.05 -22.51 9.33
N GLU A 93 1.20 -23.09 10.53
CA GLU A 93 0.56 -24.36 10.91
C GLU A 93 -0.97 -24.25 10.92
N GLU A 94 -1.51 -23.14 11.41
CA GLU A 94 -2.95 -22.90 11.55
C GLU A 94 -3.54 -22.07 10.41
N LYS A 95 -2.70 -21.66 9.44
CA LYS A 95 -3.09 -20.80 8.30
C LYS A 95 -3.88 -19.56 8.72
N LYS A 96 -3.50 -18.95 9.84
CA LYS A 96 -4.15 -17.76 10.40
C LYS A 96 -3.13 -16.66 10.67
N LEU A 97 -3.62 -15.44 10.89
CA LEU A 97 -2.77 -14.33 11.32
C LEU A 97 -2.56 -14.41 12.83
N LYS A 98 -1.34 -14.13 13.30
CA LYS A 98 -1.01 -14.13 14.75
C LYS A 98 -1.74 -13.03 15.52
N HIS A 99 -2.19 -12.00 14.81
CA HIS A 99 -2.80 -10.79 15.32
C HIS A 99 -3.97 -10.36 14.43
N ASP A 100 -4.90 -9.58 15.00
CA ASP A 100 -5.94 -8.93 14.20
C ASP A 100 -5.29 -7.88 13.29
N CYS A 101 -5.41 -8.07 11.98
CA CYS A 101 -4.89 -7.15 10.98
C CYS A 101 -6.00 -6.52 10.14
N TYR A 102 -5.75 -5.31 9.65
CA TYR A 102 -6.67 -4.49 8.88
C TYR A 102 -5.95 -3.89 7.67
N ALA A 103 -6.62 -3.85 6.52
CA ALA A 103 -6.21 -3.06 5.38
C ALA A 103 -6.78 -1.65 5.49
N GLN A 104 -5.90 -0.65 5.38
CA GLN A 104 -6.24 0.76 5.37
C GLN A 104 -5.79 1.37 4.04
N LEU A 105 -6.69 2.06 3.34
CA LEU A 105 -6.32 2.85 2.17
C LEU A 105 -5.69 4.17 2.60
N HIS A 106 -4.72 4.63 1.83
CA HIS A 106 -4.05 5.91 1.99
C HIS A 106 -4.02 6.65 0.66
N SER A 107 -4.21 7.95 0.72
CA SER A 107 -4.02 8.86 -0.41
C SER A 107 -2.53 8.94 -0.81
N ALA A 108 -2.23 9.53 -1.96
CA ALA A 108 -0.83 9.75 -2.39
C ALA A 108 0.01 10.56 -1.39
N GLY A 109 -0.62 11.39 -0.55
CA GLY A 109 0.05 12.09 0.55
C GLY A 109 0.23 11.25 1.82
N ALA A 110 0.11 9.93 1.74
CA ALA A 110 0.15 8.97 2.85
C ALA A 110 -0.91 9.20 3.96
N LYS A 111 -1.92 10.04 3.72
CA LYS A 111 -3.01 10.26 4.67
C LYS A 111 -4.03 9.12 4.59
N PRO A 112 -4.45 8.52 5.71
CA PRO A 112 -5.49 7.50 5.72
C PRO A 112 -6.77 8.03 5.08
N CYS A 113 -7.35 7.22 4.21
CA CYS A 113 -8.65 7.51 3.61
C CYS A 113 -9.77 7.20 4.60
N PRO A 114 -10.77 8.09 4.73
CA PRO A 114 -11.95 7.82 5.55
C PRO A 114 -12.70 6.59 5.03
N GLY A 115 -13.04 5.67 5.92
CA GLY A 115 -13.74 4.44 5.59
C GLY A 115 -14.16 3.64 6.82
N SER A 116 -14.91 2.55 6.60
CA SER A 116 -15.29 1.63 7.68
C SER A 116 -14.12 0.72 8.05
N VAL A 117 -13.69 0.80 9.31
CA VAL A 117 -12.59 -0.04 9.85
C VAL A 117 -12.93 -1.53 9.75
N ASP A 118 -14.21 -1.91 9.93
CA ASP A 118 -14.65 -3.30 9.89
C ASP A 118 -14.52 -3.93 8.50
N ALA A 119 -14.70 -3.14 7.43
CA ALA A 119 -14.51 -3.61 6.06
C ALA A 119 -13.04 -4.01 5.81
N GLY A 120 -12.11 -3.33 6.47
CA GLY A 120 -10.67 -3.56 6.36
C GLY A 120 -10.17 -4.81 7.07
N LYS A 121 -10.95 -5.47 7.94
CA LYS A 121 -10.46 -6.65 8.69
C LYS A 121 -9.99 -7.74 7.72
N ILE A 122 -8.75 -8.19 7.88
CA ILE A 122 -8.16 -9.24 7.05
C ILE A 122 -8.63 -10.60 7.54
N VAL A 123 -9.12 -11.42 6.60
CA VAL A 123 -9.59 -12.79 6.85
C VAL A 123 -8.93 -13.76 5.89
N PHE A 124 -8.82 -15.02 6.29
CA PHE A 124 -8.36 -16.09 5.42
C PHE A 124 -9.36 -16.30 4.27
N LYS A 125 -8.87 -16.45 3.03
CA LYS A 125 -9.69 -16.73 1.85
C LYS A 125 -9.46 -18.15 1.36
N SER A 126 -8.22 -18.48 0.98
CA SER A 126 -7.88 -19.78 0.42
C SER A 126 -6.37 -19.97 0.38
N GLU A 127 -5.88 -21.21 0.52
CA GLU A 127 -4.47 -21.59 0.38
C GLU A 127 -3.49 -20.70 1.18
N LYS A 128 -2.80 -19.79 0.49
CA LYS A 128 -1.87 -18.81 1.06
C LYS A 128 -2.34 -17.36 0.85
N THR A 129 -3.63 -17.16 0.62
CA THR A 129 -4.25 -15.88 0.33
C THR A 129 -5.21 -15.47 1.44
N PHE A 130 -4.96 -14.28 1.96
CA PHE A 130 -5.85 -13.52 2.82
C PHE A 130 -6.51 -12.39 2.01
N GLY A 131 -7.54 -11.77 2.57
CA GLY A 131 -8.12 -10.58 1.99
C GLY A 131 -9.02 -9.84 2.96
N PRO A 132 -9.35 -8.57 2.69
CA PRO A 132 -10.36 -7.85 3.46
C PRO A 132 -11.70 -8.60 3.53
N ALA A 133 -12.44 -8.39 4.62
CA ALA A 133 -13.78 -8.94 4.79
C ALA A 133 -14.74 -8.41 3.72
N LYS A 134 -14.57 -7.15 3.30
CA LYS A 134 -15.33 -6.49 2.24
C LYS A 134 -14.39 -5.60 1.40
N ASN A 135 -14.87 -5.13 0.25
CA ASN A 135 -14.13 -4.13 -0.53
C ASN A 135 -13.87 -2.88 0.31
N LEU A 136 -12.70 -2.27 0.12
CA LEU A 136 -12.30 -1.07 0.83
C LEU A 136 -12.99 0.14 0.19
N GLU A 137 -14.14 0.51 0.73
CA GLU A 137 -14.92 1.62 0.21
C GLU A 137 -14.27 2.97 0.57
N PHE A 138 -14.18 3.87 -0.40
CA PHE A 138 -13.67 5.22 -0.21
C PHE A 138 -14.42 6.26 -1.04
N SER A 139 -14.31 7.51 -0.60
CA SER A 139 -14.82 8.69 -1.31
C SER A 139 -13.70 9.36 -2.10
N ALA A 140 -13.88 9.53 -3.41
CA ALA A 140 -12.84 10.11 -4.27
C ALA A 140 -12.44 11.55 -3.86
N PRO A 141 -13.37 12.49 -3.59
CA PRO A 141 -13.02 13.83 -3.13
C PRO A 141 -12.16 13.90 -1.86
N LEU A 142 -12.24 12.87 -0.99
CA LEU A 142 -11.52 12.83 0.28
C LEU A 142 -10.21 12.04 0.22
N CYS A 143 -10.12 11.07 -0.69
CA CYS A 143 -9.06 10.07 -0.71
C CYS A 143 -8.18 10.15 -1.98
N ALA A 144 -8.76 10.48 -3.14
CA ALA A 144 -8.00 10.61 -4.37
C ALA A 144 -7.01 11.77 -4.26
N SER A 145 -5.83 11.60 -4.85
CA SER A 145 -4.80 12.64 -4.85
C SER A 145 -5.28 13.86 -5.64
N LYS A 146 -5.11 15.05 -5.07
CA LYS A 146 -5.28 16.34 -5.76
C LYS A 146 -4.24 16.59 -6.87
N PHE A 147 -3.47 15.57 -7.29
CA PHE A 147 -2.61 15.65 -8.48
C PHE A 147 -3.41 15.74 -9.80
N PHE A 148 -4.64 16.23 -9.76
CA PHE A 148 -5.17 17.06 -10.82
C PHE A 148 -4.42 18.40 -10.77
N TRP A 149 -3.20 18.42 -11.29
CA TRP A 149 -2.87 19.56 -12.14
C TRP A 149 -3.94 19.55 -13.22
N SER A 150 -4.88 20.48 -13.09
CA SER A 150 -5.69 20.96 -14.19
C SER A 150 -4.73 21.33 -15.32
N TYR A 151 -4.42 20.36 -16.18
CA TYR A 151 -3.83 20.67 -17.46
C TYR A 151 -4.95 21.36 -18.22
N PHE A 152 -4.77 22.67 -18.37
CA PHE A 152 -5.47 23.50 -19.33
C PHE A 152 -5.56 22.82 -20.69
#